data_AF-A0A960WKV2-F1
#
_entry.id   AF-A0A960WKV2-F1
#
_cell.length_a   1.000
_cell.length_b   1.000
_cell.length_c   1.000
_cell.angle_alpha   90.00
_cell.angle_beta   90.00
_cell.angle_gamma   90.00
#
_symmetry.space_group_name_H-M   'P 1'
#
loop_
_entity.id
_entity.type
_entity.pdbx_description
1 polymer ?
#
loop_
_entity_poly.entity_id
_entity_poly.type
_entity_poly.pdbx_seq_one_letter_code
_entity_poly.pdbx_strand_id
1 'polypeptide(L)'
;MKSFISLSIEILSELASYVTFRRFSVSLTLVLLLNLVPFIGLFWLEWHPLLIFFIYWFESMTIGLYNLFKMVVVAFYLGYVEKSFSTLVSGLGFAGFFMIHFFGFCLVHLAFMPSSEQGNLSSIIDYDILYSIGIIVLSHGFSTIRYFFFEREYRQYRTRSIVYQMLPPYARVMTLHLTLIGGHIF
;
A
#
# COMPACT_ATOMS: atom_id res chain seq x y z
N MET A 1 -5.92 2.09 46.83
CA MET A 1 -6.10 2.77 45.52
C MET A 1 -4.74 2.74 44.82
N LYS A 2 -4.56 1.90 43.79
CA LYS A 2 -3.28 1.83 43.06
C LYS A 2 -3.02 3.20 42.41
N SER A 3 -1.82 3.76 42.56
CA SER A 3 -1.48 5.04 41.94
C SER A 3 -1.49 4.87 40.41
N PHE A 4 -1.89 5.89 39.65
CA PHE A 4 -1.90 5.87 38.18
C PHE A 4 -0.55 5.40 37.59
N ILE A 5 0.55 5.73 38.26
CA ILE A 5 1.92 5.31 37.91
C ILE A 5 2.10 3.80 38.07
N SER A 6 1.58 3.19 39.15
CA SER A 6 1.67 1.74 39.35
C SER A 6 0.86 0.95 38.30
N LEU A 7 -0.30 1.47 37.90
CA LEU A 7 -1.14 0.84 36.88
C LEU A 7 -0.52 0.95 35.48
N SER A 8 0.13 2.07 35.16
CA SER A 8 0.80 2.27 33.87
C SER A 8 2.06 1.42 33.73
N ILE A 9 2.84 1.23 34.81
CA ILE A 9 3.99 0.31 34.80
C ILE A 9 3.53 -1.15 34.65
N GLU A 10 2.43 -1.54 35.31
CA GLU A 10 1.86 -2.88 35.22
C GLU A 10 1.38 -3.17 33.78
N ILE A 11 0.61 -2.25 33.17
CA ILE A 11 0.15 -2.35 31.77
C ILE A 11 1.33 -2.36 30.79
N LEU A 12 2.37 -1.54 31.00
CA LEU A 12 3.56 -1.52 30.14
C LEU A 12 4.37 -2.81 30.27
N SER A 13 4.46 -3.38 31.47
CA SER A 13 5.12 -4.67 31.70
C SER A 13 4.33 -5.83 31.09
N GLU A 14 3.00 -5.75 31.14
CA GLU A 14 2.10 -6.74 30.54
C GLU A 14 2.15 -6.65 29.01
N LEU A 15 2.12 -5.44 28.43
CA LEU A 15 2.37 -5.19 27.01
C LEU A 15 3.76 -5.67 26.57
N ALA A 16 4.81 -5.37 27.34
CA ALA A 16 6.16 -5.86 27.05
C ALA A 16 6.25 -7.39 27.10
N SER A 17 5.48 -8.03 27.99
CA SER A 17 5.38 -9.49 28.07
C SER A 17 4.57 -10.10 26.91
N TYR A 18 3.53 -9.41 26.41
CA TYR A 18 2.80 -9.79 25.20
C TYR A 18 3.64 -9.60 23.92
N VAL A 19 4.55 -8.62 23.93
CA VAL A 19 5.56 -8.39 22.89
C VAL A 19 6.72 -9.41 22.97
N THR A 20 6.49 -10.57 23.62
CA THR A 20 7.34 -11.77 23.49
C THR A 20 7.91 -11.85 22.08
N PHE A 21 9.23 -11.72 22.05
CA PHE A 21 10.11 -11.53 20.90
C PHE A 21 9.76 -12.50 19.77
N ARG A 22 8.85 -12.09 18.87
CA ARG A 22 8.73 -12.72 17.55
C ARG A 22 10.09 -12.49 16.92
N ARG A 23 10.86 -13.56 16.68
CA ARG A 23 12.13 -13.46 15.94
C ARG A 23 11.83 -12.66 14.67
N PHE A 24 12.30 -11.42 14.61
CA PHE A 24 12.15 -10.61 13.42
C PHE A 24 12.84 -11.39 12.31
N SER A 25 12.07 -11.82 11.30
CA SER A 25 12.68 -12.43 10.14
C SER A 25 13.63 -11.41 9.52
N VAL A 26 14.72 -11.87 8.91
CA VAL A 26 15.65 -10.98 8.19
C VAL A 26 14.86 -10.06 7.24
N SER A 27 13.82 -10.60 6.60
CA SER A 27 12.89 -9.84 5.76
C SER A 27 12.18 -8.70 6.50
N LEU A 28 11.60 -8.94 7.68
CA LEU A 28 10.92 -7.88 8.44
C LEU A 28 11.89 -6.79 8.89
N THR A 29 13.10 -7.18 9.31
CA THR A 29 14.14 -6.23 9.72
C THR A 29 14.58 -5.35 8.54
N LEU A 30 14.83 -5.97 7.38
CA LEU A 30 15.18 -5.24 6.16
C LEU A 30 14.07 -4.30 5.71
N VAL A 31 12.81 -4.74 5.78
CA VAL A 31 11.65 -3.88 5.45
C VAL A 31 11.60 -2.66 6.38
N LEU A 32 11.79 -2.85 7.69
CA LEU A 32 11.80 -1.73 8.63
C LEU A 32 12.94 -0.75 8.34
N LEU A 33 14.16 -1.26 8.13
CA LEU A 33 15.33 -0.43 7.81
C LEU A 33 15.16 0.36 6.50
N LEU A 34 14.63 -0.28 5.46
CA LEU A 34 14.39 0.39 4.18
C LEU A 34 13.32 1.48 4.28
N ASN A 35 12.31 1.30 5.14
CA ASN A 35 11.31 2.35 5.40
C ASN A 35 11.87 3.54 6.20
N LEU A 36 13.06 3.45 6.80
CA LEU A 36 13.75 4.60 7.39
C LEU A 36 14.52 5.43 6.36
N VAL A 37 14.79 4.87 5.17
CA VAL A 37 15.56 5.57 4.12
C VAL A 37 14.91 6.91 3.72
N PRO A 38 13.59 7.02 3.52
CA PRO A 38 12.97 8.31 3.21
C PRO A 38 13.16 9.36 4.33
N PHE A 39 13.13 8.93 5.60
CA PHE A 39 13.38 9.83 6.74
C PHE A 39 14.84 10.28 6.78
N ILE A 40 15.78 9.36 6.51
CA ILE A 40 17.21 9.70 6.41
C ILE A 40 17.43 10.70 5.26
N GLY A 41 16.80 10.42 4.13
CA GLY A 41 16.78 11.28 2.95
C GLY A 41 16.33 12.70 3.28
N LEU A 42 15.20 12.81 3.97
CA LEU A 42 14.61 14.10 4.33
C LEU A 42 15.48 14.92 5.29
N PHE A 43 15.96 14.32 6.39
CA PHE A 43 16.61 15.07 7.47
C PHE A 43 18.12 15.25 7.30
N TRP A 44 18.80 14.37 6.56
CA TRP A 44 20.26 14.40 6.42
C TRP A 44 20.75 14.56 4.98
N LEU A 45 19.95 14.18 3.98
CA LEU A 45 20.35 14.23 2.56
C LEU A 45 19.58 15.29 1.76
N GLU A 46 18.83 16.14 2.45
CA GLU A 46 18.07 17.26 1.86
C GLU A 46 17.12 16.82 0.73
N TRP A 47 16.58 15.59 0.81
CA TRP A 47 15.62 15.11 -0.18
C TRP A 47 14.37 15.96 -0.15
N HIS A 48 13.93 16.41 -1.32
CA HIS A 48 12.73 17.21 -1.45
C HIS A 48 11.50 16.40 -0.96
N PRO A 49 10.66 16.91 -0.05
CA PRO A 49 9.51 16.17 0.48
C PRO A 49 8.55 15.68 -0.61
N LEU A 50 8.40 16.47 -1.68
CA LEU A 50 7.58 16.11 -2.84
C LEU A 50 8.07 14.84 -3.53
N LEU A 51 9.38 14.59 -3.57
CA LEU A 51 9.94 13.38 -4.16
C LEU A 51 9.47 12.14 -3.40
N ILE A 52 9.57 12.19 -2.07
CA ILE A 52 9.19 11.08 -1.19
C ILE A 52 7.69 10.81 -1.32
N PHE A 53 6.88 11.87 -1.29
CA PHE A 53 5.44 11.77 -1.51
C PHE A 53 5.13 11.14 -2.88
N PHE A 54 5.74 11.64 -3.95
CA PHE A 54 5.46 11.20 -5.31
C PHE A 54 5.85 9.73 -5.51
N ILE A 55 7.01 9.30 -5.01
CA ILE A 55 7.43 7.88 -5.07
C ILE A 55 6.43 7.00 -4.31
N TYR A 56 6.03 7.38 -3.09
CA TYR A 56 5.07 6.60 -2.31
C TYR A 56 3.68 6.56 -2.97
N TRP A 57 3.23 7.68 -3.51
CA TRP A 57 1.98 7.80 -4.26
C TRP A 57 2.00 6.93 -5.51
N PHE A 58 3.09 6.97 -6.28
CA PHE A 58 3.27 6.17 -7.48
C PHE A 58 3.34 4.67 -7.18
N GLU A 59 4.03 4.27 -6.10
CA GLU A 59 4.05 2.88 -5.63
C GLU A 59 2.63 2.41 -5.26
N SER A 60 1.86 3.26 -4.58
CA SER A 60 0.48 2.97 -4.22
C SER A 60 -0.42 2.79 -5.46
N MET A 61 -0.24 3.64 -6.48
CA MET A 61 -0.90 3.50 -7.78
C MET A 61 -0.52 2.19 -8.47
N THR A 62 0.77 1.86 -8.51
CA THR A 62 1.29 0.62 -9.11
C THR A 62 0.70 -0.62 -8.43
N ILE A 63 0.69 -0.65 -7.10
CA ILE A 63 0.07 -1.73 -6.32
C ILE A 63 -1.42 -1.82 -6.62
N GLY A 64 -2.13 -0.68 -6.71
CA GLY A 64 -3.52 -0.63 -7.09
C GLY A 64 -3.78 -1.24 -8.47
N LEU A 65 -2.92 -0.95 -9.47
CA LEU A 65 -3.05 -1.48 -10.82
C LEU A 65 -2.87 -3.01 -10.85
N TYR A 66 -1.82 -3.52 -10.20
CA TYR A 66 -1.63 -4.96 -10.09
C TYR A 66 -2.76 -5.62 -9.30
N ASN A 67 -3.30 -4.96 -8.27
CA ASN A 67 -4.42 -5.46 -7.49
C ASN A 67 -5.71 -5.55 -8.32
N LEU A 68 -6.01 -4.51 -9.09
CA LEU A 68 -7.14 -4.48 -10.01
C LEU A 68 -7.03 -5.63 -11.02
N PHE A 69 -5.85 -5.83 -11.59
CA PHE A 69 -5.59 -6.93 -12.49
C PHE A 69 -5.82 -8.30 -11.81
N LYS A 70 -5.31 -8.51 -10.59
CA LYS A 70 -5.57 -9.72 -9.80
C LYS A 70 -7.07 -9.93 -9.57
N MET A 71 -7.83 -8.88 -9.22
CA MET A 71 -9.27 -8.97 -9.00
C MET A 71 -10.03 -9.40 -10.25
N VAL A 72 -9.67 -8.87 -11.42
CA VAL A 72 -10.27 -9.28 -12.70
C VAL A 72 -10.00 -10.76 -12.96
N VAL A 73 -8.75 -11.23 -12.77
CA VAL A 73 -8.42 -12.65 -12.92
C VAL A 73 -9.20 -13.53 -11.93
N VAL A 74 -9.33 -13.10 -10.68
CA VAL A 74 -10.14 -13.83 -9.67
C VAL A 74 -11.61 -13.89 -10.07
N ALA A 75 -12.19 -12.79 -10.58
CA ALA A 75 -13.58 -12.77 -11.03
C ALA A 75 -13.85 -13.78 -12.16
N PHE A 76 -12.97 -13.82 -13.18
CA PHE A 76 -13.04 -14.81 -14.25
C PHE A 76 -12.85 -16.24 -13.73
N TYR A 77 -11.90 -16.43 -12.82
CA TYR A 77 -11.63 -17.73 -12.22
C TYR A 77 -12.84 -18.27 -11.44
N LEU A 78 -13.46 -17.47 -10.58
CA LEU A 78 -14.62 -17.86 -9.78
C LEU A 78 -15.85 -18.09 -10.65
N GLY A 79 -16.11 -17.21 -11.62
CA GLY A 79 -17.20 -17.41 -12.58
C GLY A 79 -17.09 -18.74 -13.34
N TYR A 80 -15.86 -19.14 -13.71
CA TYR A 80 -15.59 -20.42 -14.36
C TYR A 80 -15.77 -21.61 -13.40
N VAL A 81 -15.18 -21.57 -12.20
CA VAL A 81 -15.21 -22.69 -11.25
C VAL A 81 -16.61 -22.96 -10.71
N GLU A 82 -17.36 -21.90 -10.41
CA GLU A 82 -18.75 -22.00 -9.92
C GLU A 82 -19.76 -22.19 -11.06
N LYS A 83 -19.32 -22.07 -12.32
CA LYS A 83 -20.19 -22.06 -13.51
C LYS A 83 -21.34 -21.04 -13.37
N SER A 84 -21.05 -19.90 -12.75
CA SER A 84 -22.03 -18.89 -12.37
C SER A 84 -21.71 -17.56 -13.05
N PHE A 85 -22.59 -17.13 -13.95
CA PHE A 85 -22.48 -15.82 -14.58
C PHE A 85 -22.66 -14.68 -13.56
N SER A 86 -23.51 -14.87 -12.55
CA SER A 86 -23.71 -13.89 -11.48
C SER A 86 -22.43 -13.66 -10.66
N THR A 87 -21.67 -14.73 -10.36
CA THR A 87 -20.38 -14.63 -9.67
C THR A 87 -19.36 -13.86 -10.49
N LEU A 88 -19.31 -14.09 -11.81
CA LEU A 88 -18.45 -13.31 -12.71
C LEU A 88 -18.80 -11.82 -12.69
N VAL A 89 -20.08 -11.49 -12.91
CA VAL A 89 -20.55 -10.11 -12.99
C VAL A 89 -20.35 -9.37 -11.67
N SER A 90 -20.66 -10.00 -10.53
CA SER A 90 -20.42 -9.40 -9.22
C SER A 90 -18.93 -9.18 -8.96
N GLY A 91 -18.07 -10.15 -9.30
CA GLY A 91 -16.62 -10.00 -9.17
C GLY A 91 -16.05 -8.85 -10.01
N LEU A 92 -16.51 -8.71 -11.26
CA LEU A 92 -16.15 -7.58 -12.12
C LEU A 92 -16.74 -6.26 -11.60
N GLY A 93 -17.94 -6.28 -11.01
CA GLY A 93 -18.54 -5.12 -10.34
C GLY A 93 -17.68 -4.63 -9.18
N PHE A 94 -17.17 -5.53 -8.34
CA PHE A 94 -16.22 -5.19 -7.28
C PHE A 94 -14.90 -4.65 -7.82
N ALA A 95 -14.38 -5.21 -8.91
CA ALA A 95 -13.18 -4.68 -9.58
C ALA A 95 -13.42 -3.27 -10.14
N GLY A 96 -14.59 -3.01 -10.74
CA GLY A 96 -14.99 -1.68 -11.22
C GLY A 96 -15.15 -0.67 -10.08
N PHE A 97 -15.80 -1.07 -8.98
CA PHE A 97 -15.88 -0.23 -7.78
C PHE A 97 -14.48 0.08 -7.22
N PHE A 98 -13.59 -0.92 -7.11
CA PHE A 98 -12.21 -0.71 -6.69
C PHE A 98 -11.51 0.28 -7.62
N MET A 99 -11.63 0.12 -8.94
CA MET A 99 -11.03 1.03 -9.92
C MET A 99 -11.48 2.48 -9.70
N ILE A 100 -12.77 2.73 -9.56
CA ILE A 100 -13.27 4.11 -9.40
C ILE A 100 -12.91 4.66 -8.02
N HIS A 101 -13.14 3.88 -6.97
CA HIS A 101 -12.99 4.34 -5.59
C HIS A 101 -11.52 4.52 -5.19
N PHE A 102 -10.68 3.50 -5.41
CA PHE A 102 -9.27 3.54 -5.05
C PHE A 102 -8.52 4.61 -5.85
N PHE A 103 -8.64 4.59 -7.18
CA PHE A 103 -7.92 5.55 -8.02
C PHE A 103 -8.51 6.96 -7.91
N GLY A 104 -9.82 7.08 -7.65
CA GLY A 104 -10.43 8.36 -7.30
C GLY A 104 -9.76 9.00 -6.08
N PHE A 105 -9.55 8.23 -5.01
CA PHE A 105 -8.82 8.74 -3.84
C PHE A 105 -7.36 9.09 -4.14
N CYS A 106 -6.65 8.26 -4.91
CA CYS A 106 -5.27 8.58 -5.30
C CYS A 106 -5.19 9.89 -6.09
N LEU A 107 -6.16 10.19 -6.95
CA LEU A 107 -6.21 11.45 -7.69
C LEU A 107 -6.49 12.64 -6.77
N VAL A 108 -7.37 12.48 -5.79
CA VAL A 108 -7.67 13.53 -4.80
C VAL A 108 -6.42 13.92 -4.00
N HIS A 109 -5.49 13.00 -3.73
CA HIS A 109 -4.21 13.33 -3.09
C HIS A 109 -3.36 14.34 -3.86
N LEU A 110 -3.40 14.31 -5.19
CA LEU A 110 -2.71 15.32 -6.00
C LEU A 110 -3.35 16.70 -5.85
N ALA A 111 -4.67 16.75 -5.62
CA ALA A 111 -5.37 18.01 -5.36
C ALA A 111 -5.07 18.59 -3.97
N PHE A 112 -4.71 17.75 -3.01
CA PHE A 112 -4.24 18.17 -1.68
C PHE A 112 -2.78 18.63 -1.67
N MET A 113 -2.07 18.56 -2.78
CA MET A 113 -0.70 19.03 -2.86
C MET A 113 -0.65 20.57 -2.82
N PRO A 114 0.34 21.20 -2.13
CA PRO A 114 0.47 22.64 -2.11
C PRO A 114 0.51 23.23 -3.53
N SER A 115 -0.19 24.33 -3.76
CA SER A 115 -0.31 24.95 -5.09
C SER A 115 1.03 25.37 -5.68
N SER A 116 2.01 25.72 -4.85
CA SER A 116 3.39 26.04 -5.26
C SER A 116 4.10 24.86 -5.93
N GLU A 117 3.68 23.65 -5.61
CA GLU A 117 4.34 22.43 -6.02
C GLU A 117 3.67 21.77 -7.24
N GLN A 118 2.37 22.04 -7.47
CA GLN A 118 1.57 21.34 -8.50
C GLN A 118 2.15 21.50 -9.93
N GLY A 119 2.88 22.59 -10.20
CA GLY A 119 3.54 22.86 -11.47
C GLY A 119 4.98 22.33 -11.60
N ASN A 120 5.59 21.85 -10.51
CA ASN A 120 7.01 21.46 -10.45
C ASN A 120 7.25 19.96 -10.68
N LEU A 121 6.23 19.17 -11.03
CA LEU A 121 6.39 17.73 -11.24
C LEU A 121 7.42 17.42 -12.34
N SER A 122 7.46 18.22 -13.41
CA SER A 122 8.41 18.02 -14.51
C SER A 122 9.85 18.39 -14.16
N SER A 123 10.08 19.29 -13.19
CA SER A 123 11.43 19.66 -12.76
C SER A 123 12.04 18.63 -11.81
N ILE A 124 11.21 17.76 -11.24
CA ILE A 124 11.63 16.73 -10.29
C ILE A 124 11.84 15.40 -11.00
N ILE A 125 11.12 15.11 -12.09
CA ILE A 125 11.28 13.86 -12.87
C ILE A 125 12.61 13.87 -13.63
N ASP A 126 13.62 13.24 -13.04
CA ASP A 126 14.91 12.95 -13.64
C ASP A 126 15.06 11.45 -13.96
N TYR A 127 16.25 11.06 -14.44
CA TYR A 127 16.55 9.66 -14.74
C TYR A 127 16.49 8.76 -13.50
N ASP A 128 16.87 9.25 -12.32
CA ASP A 128 16.88 8.48 -11.08
C ASP A 128 15.46 8.14 -10.61
N ILE A 129 14.52 9.07 -10.78
CA ILE A 129 13.10 8.81 -10.57
C ILE A 129 12.56 7.82 -11.57
N LEU A 130 12.91 7.95 -12.85
CA LEU A 130 12.45 7.00 -13.88
C LEU A 130 12.97 5.58 -13.58
N TYR A 131 14.21 5.43 -13.13
CA TYR A 131 14.75 4.15 -12.67
C TYR A 131 13.99 3.62 -11.45
N SER A 132 13.71 4.48 -10.47
CA SER A 132 12.94 4.12 -9.27
C SER A 132 11.53 3.63 -9.62
N ILE A 133 10.84 4.35 -10.50
CA ILE A 133 9.54 3.94 -11.07
C ILE A 133 9.65 2.58 -11.76
N GLY A 134 10.67 2.40 -12.60
CA GLY A 134 10.92 1.14 -13.28
C GLY A 134 11.10 -0.03 -12.30
N ILE A 135 11.91 0.16 -11.26
CA ILE A 135 12.15 -0.84 -10.21
C ILE A 135 10.86 -1.15 -9.45
N ILE A 136 10.07 -0.14 -9.10
CA ILE A 136 8.77 -0.32 -8.44
C ILE A 136 7.84 -1.17 -9.29
N VAL A 137 7.62 -0.80 -10.56
CA VAL A 137 6.75 -1.54 -11.48
C VAL A 137 7.26 -2.98 -11.65
N LEU A 138 8.55 -3.16 -11.91
CA LEU A 138 9.15 -4.48 -12.11
C LEU A 138 9.07 -5.35 -10.86
N SER A 139 9.31 -4.80 -9.67
CA SER A 139 9.26 -5.55 -8.42
C SER A 139 7.85 -6.05 -8.09
N HIS A 140 6.82 -5.21 -8.28
CA HIS A 140 5.42 -5.62 -8.10
C HIS A 140 4.94 -6.55 -9.21
N GLY A 141 5.40 -6.35 -10.45
CA GLY A 141 5.15 -7.25 -11.56
C GLY A 141 5.73 -8.64 -11.30
N PHE A 142 7.00 -8.72 -10.89
CA PHE A 142 7.66 -9.97 -10.52
C PHE A 142 6.95 -10.67 -9.36
N SER A 143 6.59 -9.92 -8.31
CA SER A 143 5.82 -10.46 -7.17
C SER A 143 4.47 -11.01 -7.62
N THR A 144 3.76 -10.31 -8.50
CA THR A 144 2.49 -10.77 -9.07
C THR A 144 2.71 -12.05 -9.89
N ILE A 145 3.70 -12.11 -10.77
CA ILE A 145 3.99 -13.31 -11.56
C ILE A 145 4.34 -14.50 -10.65
N ARG A 146 5.24 -14.29 -9.69
CA ARG A 146 5.70 -15.34 -8.77
C ARG A 146 4.59 -15.87 -7.87
N TYR A 147 3.98 -15.01 -7.06
CA TYR A 147 3.05 -15.46 -6.04
C TYR A 147 1.66 -15.71 -6.62
N PHE A 148 1.16 -14.80 -7.44
CA PHE A 148 -0.21 -14.90 -7.92
C PHE A 148 -0.35 -16.01 -8.97
N PHE A 149 0.52 -16.05 -9.98
CA PHE A 149 0.42 -17.05 -11.05
C PHE A 149 1.14 -18.35 -10.75
N PHE A 150 2.43 -18.33 -10.41
CA PHE A 150 3.20 -19.57 -10.19
C PHE A 150 2.79 -20.29 -8.91
N GLU A 151 2.67 -19.59 -7.79
CA GLU A 151 2.21 -20.17 -6.52
C GLU A 151 0.67 -20.29 -6.44
N ARG A 152 -0.03 -19.82 -7.48
CA ARG A 152 -1.48 -20.00 -7.68
C ARG A 152 -2.32 -19.39 -6.55
N GLU A 153 -1.90 -18.24 -6.01
CA GLU A 153 -2.62 -17.49 -4.98
C GLU A 153 -4.10 -17.25 -5.36
N TYR A 154 -4.39 -17.04 -6.66
CA TYR A 154 -5.75 -16.88 -7.17
C TYR A 154 -6.70 -18.03 -6.78
N ARG A 155 -6.18 -19.25 -6.53
CA ARG A 155 -6.99 -20.41 -6.13
C ARG A 155 -7.52 -20.31 -4.70
N GLN A 156 -6.88 -19.54 -3.83
CA GLN A 156 -7.31 -19.33 -2.44
C GLN A 156 -8.67 -18.62 -2.38
N TYR A 157 -9.06 -17.92 -3.44
CA TYR A 157 -10.33 -17.23 -3.56
C TYR A 157 -11.54 -18.16 -3.75
N ARG A 158 -11.35 -19.47 -3.93
CA ARG A 158 -12.49 -20.42 -3.81
C ARG A 158 -13.12 -20.40 -2.42
N THR A 159 -12.33 -20.07 -1.39
CA THR A 159 -12.77 -20.04 0.00
C THR A 159 -12.70 -18.64 0.61
N ARG A 160 -12.15 -17.65 -0.13
CA ARG A 160 -12.03 -16.26 0.32
C ARG A 160 -12.86 -15.35 -0.56
N SER A 161 -13.56 -14.41 0.06
CA SER A 161 -14.28 -13.37 -0.66
C SER A 161 -13.31 -12.49 -1.47
N ILE A 162 -13.74 -12.05 -2.66
CA ILE A 162 -13.00 -11.08 -3.50
C ILE A 162 -12.73 -9.76 -2.75
N VAL A 163 -13.56 -9.43 -1.76
CA VAL A 163 -13.38 -8.26 -0.89
C VAL A 163 -12.03 -8.30 -0.15
N TYR A 164 -11.49 -9.48 0.17
CA TYR A 164 -10.16 -9.61 0.76
C TYR A 164 -9.05 -9.14 -0.19
N GLN A 165 -9.24 -9.25 -1.50
CA GLN A 165 -8.28 -8.72 -2.48
C GLN A 165 -8.44 -7.19 -2.64
N MET A 166 -9.59 -6.62 -2.32
CA MET A 166 -9.82 -5.17 -2.43
C MET A 166 -9.09 -4.36 -1.37
N LEU A 167 -9.05 -4.87 -0.13
CA LEU A 167 -8.63 -4.11 1.05
C LEU A 167 -7.13 -3.73 1.11
N PRO A 168 -6.16 -4.60 0.72
CA PRO A 168 -4.75 -4.35 1.01
C PRO A 168 -4.21 -2.99 0.50
N PRO A 169 -4.56 -2.51 -0.71
CA PRO A 169 -4.11 -1.20 -1.18
C PRO A 169 -4.64 -0.02 -0.35
N TYR A 170 -5.83 -0.12 0.28
CA TYR A 170 -6.44 1.00 1.01
C TYR A 170 -5.62 1.46 2.21
N ALA A 171 -4.87 0.58 2.85
CA ALA A 171 -4.01 0.95 3.96
C ALA A 171 -3.00 2.04 3.56
N ARG A 172 -2.49 1.98 2.32
CA ARG A 172 -1.53 2.98 1.81
C ARG A 172 -2.19 4.32 1.51
N VAL A 173 -3.38 4.29 0.94
CA VAL A 173 -4.19 5.49 0.66
C VAL A 173 -4.58 6.20 1.96
N MET A 174 -4.92 5.44 3.01
CA MET A 174 -5.21 6.01 4.33
C MET A 174 -3.97 6.66 4.95
N THR A 175 -2.81 6.00 4.87
CA THR A 175 -1.53 6.60 5.30
C THR A 175 -1.26 7.92 4.59
N LEU A 176 -1.43 7.99 3.26
CA LEU A 176 -1.27 9.23 2.50
C LEU A 176 -2.24 10.33 2.94
N HIS A 177 -3.52 10.00 3.18
CA HIS A 177 -4.50 10.98 3.68
C HIS A 177 -4.06 11.57 5.02
N LEU A 178 -3.69 10.71 5.97
CA LEU A 178 -3.28 11.14 7.30
C LEU A 178 -2.00 11.99 7.24
N THR A 179 -1.03 11.60 6.39
CA THR A 179 0.20 12.36 6.20
C THR A 179 -0.05 13.73 5.58
N LEU A 180 -0.90 13.82 4.54
CA LEU A 180 -1.19 15.09 3.88
C LEU A 180 -2.02 16.04 4.77
N ILE A 181 -2.99 15.49 5.51
CA ILE A 181 -3.77 16.28 6.48
C ILE A 181 -2.86 16.75 7.62
N GLY A 182 -2.05 15.85 8.18
CA GLY A 182 -1.10 16.18 9.23
C GLY A 182 -0.08 17.23 8.77
N GLY A 183 0.46 17.08 7.57
CA GLY A 183 1.42 18.03 6.98
C GLY A 183 0.81 19.38 6.58
N HIS A 184 -0.51 19.51 6.47
CA HIS A 184 -1.17 20.82 6.29
C HIS A 184 -1.38 21.57 7.61
N ILE A 185 -1.30 20.88 8.74
CA ILE A 185 -1.57 21.45 10.07
C ILE A 185 -0.29 22.04 10.70
N PHE A 186 0.89 21.64 10.23
CA PHE A 186 2.21 22.08 10.70
C PHE A 186 2.96 22.86 9.62
#